data_AF-A0A858AQB5-F1
#
_entry.id   AF-A0A858AQB5-F1
#
_cell.length_a   1.000
_cell.length_b   1.000
_cell.length_c   1.000
_cell.angle_alpha   90.00
_cell.angle_beta   90.00
_cell.angle_gamma   90.00
#
_symmetry.space_group_name_H-M   'P 1'
#
loop_
_entity.id
_entity.type
_entity.pdbx_description
1 polymer ?
#
loop_
_entity_poly.entity_id
_entity_poly.type
_entity_poly.pdbx_seq_one_letter_code
_entity_poly.pdbx_strand_id
1 'polypeptide(L)'
;MFVIHNASSNFQKIRSDLFPILNPDNVLKIGKLKLKKLDSQHSEDKNYVDYKHWVLFKWVKDNFLITELFLFEFNKIIKKLKIELTEREKKFVRQLEELVFTTWRPLKEMQIKFKSKEKVNLYQSSCNLHFFNNTKEIEQIGTFDFFYSTSQIIITDKDQRIKHKIKYNNIISITPKQFGIIIECEKVQYLVRGKNKLLTYVMLSRMNKEREWNVDEIPNLYSYFDTWNDILDKIY
;
A
#
# COMPACT_ATOMS: atom_id res chain seq x y z
N MET A 1 7.01 -5.45 -9.34
CA MET A 1 7.65 -4.15 -9.00
C MET A 1 9.15 -4.30 -8.91
N PHE A 2 9.63 -5.36 -8.26
CA PHE A 2 10.92 -5.97 -8.52
C PHE A 2 10.70 -7.03 -9.59
N VAL A 3 10.67 -6.61 -10.86
CA VAL A 3 10.49 -7.59 -11.94
C VAL A 3 11.80 -8.34 -12.06
N ILE A 4 11.74 -9.66 -11.87
CA ILE A 4 12.79 -10.57 -12.31
C ILE A 4 12.80 -10.43 -13.84
N HIS A 5 13.64 -9.54 -14.37
CA HIS A 5 14.02 -9.65 -15.76
C HIS A 5 14.55 -11.05 -15.94
N ASN A 6 13.93 -11.81 -16.87
CA ASN A 6 14.26 -13.18 -17.26
C ASN A 6 15.65 -13.56 -16.79
N ALA A 7 15.68 -14.39 -15.75
CA ALA A 7 16.89 -14.72 -15.03
C ALA A 7 17.95 -15.19 -16.02
N SER A 8 18.83 -14.27 -16.40
CA SER A 8 19.96 -14.60 -17.25
C SER A 8 20.74 -15.69 -16.53
N SER A 9 21.40 -16.57 -17.28
CA SER A 9 22.28 -17.58 -16.69
C SER A 9 23.28 -16.95 -15.70
N ASN A 10 23.71 -15.72 -15.99
CA ASN A 10 24.58 -14.92 -15.13
C ASN A 10 23.90 -14.48 -13.82
N PHE A 11 22.64 -14.03 -13.86
CA PHE A 11 21.89 -13.72 -12.64
C PHE A 11 21.69 -14.96 -11.76
N GLN A 12 21.32 -16.10 -12.36
CA GLN A 12 21.15 -17.35 -11.61
C GLN A 12 22.46 -17.81 -10.96
N LYS A 13 23.58 -17.68 -11.67
CA LYS A 13 24.91 -17.99 -11.12
C LYS A 13 25.23 -17.08 -9.94
N ILE A 14 25.12 -15.76 -10.08
CA ILE A 14 25.38 -14.82 -8.98
C ILE A 14 24.47 -15.09 -7.80
N ARG A 15 23.19 -15.35 -8.04
CA ARG A 15 22.25 -15.71 -6.98
C ARG A 15 22.73 -16.96 -6.26
N SER A 16 23.08 -18.03 -6.97
CA SER A 16 23.59 -19.27 -6.36
C SER A 16 24.85 -19.01 -5.52
N ASP A 17 25.79 -18.23 -6.04
CA ASP A 17 27.09 -17.96 -5.41
C ASP A 17 26.95 -17.05 -4.17
N LEU A 18 26.07 -16.04 -4.24
CA LEU A 18 25.93 -15.04 -3.18
C LEU A 18 24.85 -15.37 -2.15
N PHE A 19 23.90 -16.26 -2.45
CA PHE A 19 22.83 -16.63 -1.50
C PHE A 19 23.34 -17.13 -0.14
N PRO A 20 24.38 -18.00 -0.06
CA PRO A 20 24.92 -18.40 1.25
C PRO A 20 25.49 -17.23 2.07
N ILE A 21 25.84 -16.13 1.42
CA ILE A 21 26.53 -14.99 2.01
C ILE A 21 25.59 -13.84 2.34
N LEU A 22 24.68 -13.53 1.42
CA LEU A 22 23.72 -12.44 1.44
C LEU A 22 22.35 -13.03 1.10
N ASN A 23 21.58 -13.43 2.10
CA ASN A 23 20.22 -13.93 1.92
C ASN A 23 19.17 -12.97 2.50
N PRO A 24 17.91 -13.05 2.04
CA PRO A 24 16.81 -12.24 2.57
C PRO A 24 16.59 -12.42 4.07
N ASP A 25 16.65 -13.65 4.58
CA ASP A 25 16.30 -13.99 5.97
C ASP A 25 17.26 -13.39 7.02
N ASN A 26 18.51 -13.12 6.63
CA ASN A 26 19.55 -12.61 7.52
C ASN A 26 20.13 -11.26 7.07
N VAL A 27 19.57 -10.62 6.04
CA VAL A 27 20.11 -9.37 5.46
C VAL A 27 20.37 -8.29 6.52
N LEU A 28 19.52 -8.18 7.53
CA LEU A 28 19.66 -7.24 8.65
C LEU A 28 20.82 -7.59 9.61
N LYS A 29 21.19 -8.87 9.72
CA LYS A 29 22.24 -9.40 10.61
C LYS A 29 23.65 -9.39 10.00
N ILE A 30 23.77 -9.34 8.67
CA ILE A 30 25.08 -9.37 7.99
C ILE A 30 25.98 -8.20 8.43
N GLY A 31 27.25 -8.46 8.76
CA GLY A 31 28.19 -7.42 9.16
C GLY A 31 28.55 -6.44 8.03
N LYS A 32 28.75 -5.15 8.36
CA LYS A 32 29.13 -4.10 7.40
C LYS A 32 30.42 -4.43 6.63
N LEU A 33 31.39 -5.07 7.28
CA LEU A 33 32.66 -5.45 6.64
C LEU A 33 32.47 -6.50 5.55
N LYS A 34 31.58 -7.49 5.78
CA LYS A 34 31.26 -8.52 4.80
C LYS A 34 30.63 -7.90 3.56
N LEU A 35 29.67 -6.99 3.74
CA LEU A 35 29.04 -6.27 2.64
C LEU A 35 30.02 -5.37 1.88
N LYS A 36 30.92 -4.67 2.58
CA LYS A 36 31.97 -3.88 1.90
C LYS A 36 32.86 -4.76 1.01
N LYS A 37 33.24 -5.94 1.46
CA LYS A 37 34.03 -6.88 0.65
C LYS A 37 33.29 -7.31 -0.62
N LEU A 38 32.00 -7.64 -0.50
CA LEU A 38 31.16 -7.99 -1.65
C LEU A 38 31.01 -6.82 -2.63
N ASP A 39 30.73 -5.62 -2.11
CA ASP A 39 30.62 -4.40 -2.93
C ASP A 39 31.92 -4.13 -3.71
N SER A 40 33.07 -4.36 -3.10
CA SER A 40 34.37 -4.21 -3.79
C SER A 40 34.63 -5.30 -4.82
N GLN A 41 34.13 -6.52 -4.62
CA GLN A 41 34.29 -7.64 -5.56
C GLN A 41 33.38 -7.51 -6.80
N HIS A 42 32.25 -6.80 -6.68
CA HIS A 42 31.21 -6.73 -7.71
C HIS A 42 30.82 -5.28 -8.04
N SER A 43 31.74 -4.31 -7.92
CA SER A 43 31.42 -2.87 -7.95
C SER A 43 30.73 -2.38 -9.23
N GLU A 44 30.96 -3.07 -10.36
CA GLU A 44 30.41 -2.72 -11.68
C GLU A 44 29.46 -3.80 -12.24
N ASP A 45 29.16 -4.84 -11.45
CA ASP A 45 28.34 -5.96 -11.92
C ASP A 45 26.84 -5.62 -11.79
N LYS A 46 26.19 -5.38 -12.93
CA LYS A 46 24.75 -5.14 -12.99
C LYS A 46 23.94 -6.28 -12.36
N ASN A 47 24.38 -7.54 -12.53
CA ASN A 47 23.67 -8.68 -11.95
C ASN A 47 23.79 -8.71 -10.41
N TYR A 48 24.86 -8.14 -9.84
CA TYR A 48 24.97 -7.95 -8.38
C TYR A 48 23.99 -6.86 -7.90
N VAL A 49 23.82 -5.77 -8.65
CA VAL A 49 22.79 -4.76 -8.37
C VAL A 49 21.41 -5.40 -8.39
N ASP A 50 21.08 -6.14 -9.46
CA ASP A 50 19.80 -6.85 -9.59
C ASP A 50 19.61 -7.86 -8.45
N TYR A 51 20.67 -8.53 -8.02
CA TYR A 51 20.63 -9.46 -6.87
C TYR A 51 20.27 -8.74 -5.56
N LYS A 52 20.82 -7.55 -5.29
CA LYS A 52 20.45 -6.76 -4.10
C LYS A 52 18.98 -6.34 -4.12
N HIS A 53 18.45 -5.96 -5.29
CA HIS A 53 17.02 -5.67 -5.45
C HIS A 53 16.18 -6.94 -5.23
N TRP A 54 16.62 -8.10 -5.71
CA TRP A 54 15.94 -9.37 -5.45
C TRP A 54 15.93 -9.75 -3.95
N VAL A 55 17.04 -9.52 -3.24
CA VAL A 55 17.10 -9.74 -1.78
C VAL A 55 16.11 -8.84 -1.05
N LEU A 56 16.05 -7.55 -1.42
CA LEU A 56 15.08 -6.60 -0.84
C LEU A 56 13.65 -7.03 -1.14
N PHE A 57 13.34 -7.41 -2.37
CA PHE A 57 12.01 -7.91 -2.76
C PHE A 57 11.56 -9.10 -1.92
N LYS A 58 12.42 -10.13 -1.84
CA LYS A 58 12.08 -11.36 -1.14
C LYS A 58 11.87 -11.10 0.35
N TRP A 59 12.73 -10.27 0.95
CA TRP A 59 12.54 -9.83 2.33
C TRP A 59 11.21 -9.07 2.51
N VAL A 60 10.88 -8.12 1.63
CA VAL A 60 9.61 -7.39 1.67
C VAL A 60 8.43 -8.37 1.63
N LYS A 61 8.44 -9.30 0.68
CA LYS A 61 7.35 -10.26 0.49
C LYS A 61 7.13 -11.14 1.73
N ASP A 62 8.22 -11.63 2.33
CA ASP A 62 8.14 -12.56 3.45
C ASP A 62 7.84 -11.88 4.79
N ASN A 63 8.05 -10.56 4.90
CA ASN A 63 7.90 -9.80 6.14
C ASN A 63 6.87 -8.66 6.05
N PHE A 64 6.06 -8.60 4.98
CA PHE A 64 5.24 -7.41 4.68
C PHE A 64 4.18 -7.14 5.74
N LEU A 65 4.24 -5.95 6.36
CA LEU A 65 3.27 -5.45 7.34
C LEU A 65 3.09 -3.93 7.22
N ILE A 66 1.91 -3.39 7.53
CA ILE A 66 1.67 -1.94 7.56
C ILE A 66 2.03 -1.40 8.95
N THR A 67 3.33 -1.42 9.27
CA THR A 67 3.84 -0.95 10.56
C THR A 67 5.05 -0.01 10.41
N GLU A 68 5.28 0.82 11.43
CA GLU A 68 6.49 1.67 11.49
C GLU A 68 7.77 0.83 11.58
N LEU A 69 7.70 -0.32 12.27
CA LEU A 69 8.83 -1.26 12.38
C LEU A 69 9.23 -1.78 10.99
N PHE A 70 8.26 -2.21 10.18
CA PHE A 70 8.53 -2.65 8.82
C PHE A 70 9.20 -1.56 7.99
N LEU A 71 8.67 -0.32 8.02
CA LEU A 71 9.27 0.82 7.30
C LEU A 71 10.70 1.12 7.79
N PHE A 72 10.94 1.05 9.09
CA PHE A 72 12.26 1.24 9.67
C PHE A 72 13.26 0.18 9.18
N GLU A 73 12.87 -1.09 9.23
CA GLU A 73 13.70 -2.20 8.77
C GLU A 73 13.95 -2.17 7.26
N PHE A 74 12.92 -1.89 6.47
CA PHE A 74 13.00 -1.70 5.02
C PHE A 74 14.03 -0.61 4.67
N ASN A 75 13.93 0.57 5.28
CA ASN A 75 14.87 1.67 5.08
C ASN A 75 16.29 1.32 5.53
N LYS A 76 16.43 0.55 6.62
CA LYS A 76 17.72 0.04 7.09
C LYS A 76 18.35 -0.89 6.06
N ILE A 77 17.57 -1.76 5.40
CA ILE A 77 18.06 -2.66 4.35
C ILE A 77 18.50 -1.87 3.11
N ILE A 78 17.69 -0.92 2.64
CA ILE A 78 18.05 -0.06 1.49
C ILE A 78 19.40 0.62 1.74
N LYS A 79 19.55 1.27 2.90
CA LYS A 79 20.80 1.96 3.26
C LYS A 79 21.97 0.98 3.39
N LYS A 80 21.72 -0.20 3.96
CA LYS A 80 22.74 -1.22 4.18
C LYS A 80 23.25 -1.84 2.88
N LEU A 81 22.36 -2.06 1.91
CA LEU A 81 22.68 -2.62 0.59
C LEU A 81 23.02 -1.54 -0.46
N LYS A 82 22.94 -0.25 -0.09
CA LYS A 82 23.11 0.89 -1.02
C LYS A 82 22.26 0.69 -2.28
N ILE A 83 20.97 0.43 -2.07
CA ILE A 83 20.00 0.25 -3.16
C ILE A 83 19.48 1.63 -3.57
N GLU A 84 19.51 1.90 -4.87
CA GLU A 84 18.83 3.06 -5.44
C GLU A 84 17.42 2.65 -5.86
N LEU A 85 16.41 3.27 -5.25
CA LEU A 85 15.03 2.96 -5.57
C LEU A 85 14.64 3.53 -6.93
N THR A 86 13.99 2.70 -7.75
CA THR A 86 13.24 3.09 -8.94
C THR A 86 12.02 3.95 -8.58
N GLU A 87 11.47 4.68 -9.54
CA GLU A 87 10.24 5.48 -9.31
C GLU A 87 9.04 4.65 -8.85
N ARG A 88 8.96 3.38 -9.29
CA ARG A 88 7.90 2.46 -8.85
C ARG A 88 8.07 2.08 -7.39
N GLU A 89 9.29 1.74 -6.97
CA GLU A 89 9.59 1.43 -5.56
C GLU A 89 9.40 2.67 -4.67
N LYS A 90 9.85 3.86 -5.11
CA LYS A 90 9.57 5.12 -4.38
C LYS A 90 8.07 5.36 -4.21
N LYS A 91 7.26 5.07 -5.23
CA LYS A 91 5.80 5.17 -5.14
C LYS A 91 5.24 4.18 -4.11
N PHE A 92 5.72 2.94 -4.08
CA PHE A 92 5.35 1.95 -3.07
C PHE A 92 5.66 2.45 -1.65
N VAL A 93 6.87 2.95 -1.43
CA VAL A 93 7.28 3.50 -0.12
C VAL A 93 6.35 4.63 0.30
N ARG A 94 6.08 5.60 -0.58
CA ARG A 94 5.16 6.72 -0.27
C ARG A 94 3.76 6.24 0.06
N GLN A 95 3.24 5.25 -0.67
CA GLN A 95 1.91 4.69 -0.38
C GLN A 95 1.89 3.95 0.96
N LEU A 96 2.94 3.21 1.29
CA LEU A 96 3.05 2.51 2.57
C LEU A 96 3.20 3.49 3.74
N GLU A 97 4.05 4.51 3.61
CA GLU A 97 4.20 5.60 4.57
C GLU A 97 2.86 6.31 4.82
N GLU A 98 2.08 6.57 3.76
CA GLU A 98 0.75 7.16 3.88
C GLU A 98 -0.20 6.27 4.68
N LEU A 99 -0.21 4.96 4.45
CA LEU A 99 -1.05 4.03 5.21
C LEU A 99 -0.60 3.98 6.67
N VAL A 100 0.70 3.77 6.93
CA VAL A 100 1.24 3.69 8.30
C VAL A 100 0.97 5.01 9.04
N PHE A 101 1.28 6.15 8.45
CA PHE A 101 0.98 7.44 9.07
C PHE A 101 -0.52 7.59 9.35
N THR A 102 -1.37 7.15 8.42
CA THR A 102 -2.81 7.20 8.61
C THR A 102 -3.28 6.27 9.72
N THR A 103 -2.68 5.09 9.96
CA THR A 103 -3.10 4.16 11.03
C THR A 103 -2.91 4.74 12.43
N TRP A 104 -1.80 5.42 12.71
CA TRP A 104 -1.46 5.85 14.07
C TRP A 104 -1.63 7.35 14.36
N ARG A 105 -1.59 8.24 13.35
CA ARG A 105 -1.56 9.70 13.61
C ARG A 105 -2.74 10.18 14.48
N PRO A 106 -2.61 11.15 15.39
CA PRO A 106 -3.74 11.68 16.14
C PRO A 106 -4.85 12.24 15.23
N LEU A 107 -6.12 11.97 15.56
CA LEU A 107 -7.28 12.52 14.85
C LEU A 107 -7.48 13.99 15.26
N LYS A 108 -6.93 14.91 14.46
CA LYS A 108 -7.14 16.35 14.61
C LYS A 108 -8.29 16.82 13.73
N GLU A 109 -9.01 17.85 14.16
CA GLU A 109 -10.09 18.44 13.37
C GLU A 109 -9.50 19.22 12.17
N MET A 110 -10.05 18.98 10.98
CA MET A 110 -9.65 19.64 9.75
C MET A 110 -10.52 20.87 9.47
N GLN A 111 -9.91 21.92 8.93
CA GLN A 111 -10.67 23.07 8.44
C GLN A 111 -11.41 22.69 7.14
N ILE A 112 -12.72 22.94 7.11
CA ILE A 112 -13.62 22.63 6.00
C ILE A 112 -14.40 23.89 5.60
N LYS A 113 -14.72 24.03 4.29
CA LYS A 113 -15.51 25.15 3.77
C LYS A 113 -17.02 24.93 3.91
N PHE A 114 -17.45 23.68 3.99
CA PHE A 114 -18.85 23.33 4.17
C PHE A 114 -19.24 23.32 5.65
N LYS A 115 -20.49 23.66 5.94
CA LYS A 115 -21.03 23.59 7.31
C LYS A 115 -21.26 22.13 7.70
N SER A 116 -20.44 21.62 8.61
CA SER A 116 -20.66 20.33 9.26
C SER A 116 -21.01 20.55 10.73
N LYS A 117 -21.93 19.76 11.27
CA LYS A 117 -22.15 19.67 12.72
C LYS A 117 -21.14 18.72 13.39
N GLU A 118 -20.39 17.97 12.59
CA GLU A 118 -19.49 16.92 13.03
C GLU A 118 -18.05 17.28 12.71
N LYS A 119 -17.14 16.85 13.58
CA LYS A 119 -15.70 16.98 13.38
C LYS A 119 -15.26 16.08 12.24
N VAL A 120 -14.55 16.66 11.28
CA VAL A 120 -13.89 15.95 10.19
C VAL A 120 -12.43 15.76 10.54
N ASN A 121 -11.92 14.53 10.43
CA ASN A 121 -10.59 14.19 10.91
C ASN A 121 -9.63 13.66 9.84
N LEU A 122 -10.18 12.99 8.83
CA LEU A 122 -9.40 12.40 7.74
C LEU A 122 -9.96 12.90 6.40
N TYR A 123 -9.09 12.92 5.40
CA TYR A 123 -9.38 13.44 4.07
C TYR A 123 -8.64 12.63 3.03
N GLN A 124 -9.33 12.36 1.92
CA GLN A 124 -8.77 11.69 0.76
C GLN A 124 -9.23 12.40 -0.50
N SER A 125 -8.28 12.86 -1.33
CA SER A 125 -8.60 13.63 -2.53
C SER A 125 -8.71 12.76 -3.78
N SER A 126 -9.42 13.28 -4.78
CA SER A 126 -9.44 12.73 -6.15
C SER A 126 -9.78 11.23 -6.20
N CYS A 127 -10.79 10.83 -5.45
CA CYS A 127 -11.29 9.45 -5.42
C CYS A 127 -12.35 9.27 -6.49
N ASN A 128 -12.20 8.26 -7.33
CA ASN A 128 -13.26 7.86 -8.26
C ASN A 128 -14.30 7.05 -7.49
N LEU A 129 -15.55 7.50 -7.56
CA LEU A 129 -16.68 6.82 -6.96
C LEU A 129 -17.52 6.15 -8.05
N HIS A 130 -17.84 4.89 -7.81
CA HIS A 130 -18.71 4.09 -8.63
C HIS A 130 -19.84 3.53 -7.78
N PHE A 131 -20.96 3.18 -8.41
CA PHE A 131 -21.98 2.32 -7.81
C PHE A 131 -22.20 1.08 -8.65
N PHE A 132 -22.67 0.02 -8.00
CA PHE A 132 -23.18 -1.16 -8.69
C PHE A 132 -24.67 -0.96 -8.95
N ASN A 133 -25.06 -0.97 -10.22
CA ASN A 133 -26.47 -0.85 -10.60
C ASN A 133 -27.22 -2.17 -10.32
N ASN A 134 -28.53 -2.19 -10.60
CA ASN A 134 -29.37 -3.37 -10.38
C ASN A 134 -28.94 -4.59 -11.22
N THR A 135 -28.19 -4.38 -12.32
CA THR A 135 -27.62 -5.44 -13.16
C THR A 135 -26.22 -5.88 -12.71
N LYS A 136 -25.72 -5.36 -11.57
CA LYS A 136 -24.37 -5.57 -11.03
C LYS A 136 -23.24 -5.03 -11.92
N GLU A 137 -23.55 -4.16 -12.87
CA GLU A 137 -22.56 -3.44 -13.65
C GLU A 137 -22.04 -2.23 -12.87
N ILE A 138 -20.78 -1.87 -13.13
CA ILE A 138 -20.09 -0.79 -12.44
C ILE A 138 -20.26 0.50 -13.24
N GLU A 139 -20.98 1.46 -12.68
CA GLU A 139 -21.15 2.79 -13.28
C GLU A 139 -20.36 3.85 -12.51
N GLN A 140 -19.65 4.71 -13.24
CA GLN A 140 -18.90 5.82 -12.63
C GLN A 140 -19.82 6.98 -12.31
N ILE A 141 -19.84 7.38 -11.04
CA ILE A 141 -20.55 8.59 -10.58
C ILE A 141 -19.70 9.82 -10.88
N GLY A 142 -18.39 9.75 -10.60
CA GLY A 142 -17.47 10.86 -10.81
C GLY A 142 -16.21 10.75 -9.96
N THR A 143 -15.44 11.84 -9.95
CA THR A 143 -14.24 12.01 -9.12
C THR A 143 -14.52 13.04 -8.04
N PHE A 144 -14.28 12.68 -6.78
CA PHE A 144 -14.67 13.47 -5.62
C PHE A 144 -13.58 13.50 -4.55
N ASP A 145 -13.74 14.43 -3.62
CA ASP A 145 -12.98 14.47 -2.38
C ASP A 145 -13.81 13.88 -1.24
N PHE A 146 -13.17 13.06 -0.41
CA PHE A 146 -13.80 12.30 0.66
C PHE A 146 -13.32 12.86 2.00
N PHE A 147 -14.25 13.30 2.82
CA PHE A 147 -14.03 13.80 4.16
C PHE A 147 -14.65 12.82 5.16
N TYR A 148 -13.86 12.31 6.09
CA TYR A 148 -14.31 11.31 7.05
C TYR A 148 -14.57 12.01 8.39
N SER A 149 -15.84 12.03 8.79
CA SER A 149 -16.28 12.53 10.10
C SER A 149 -16.43 11.38 11.09
N THR A 150 -16.83 11.70 12.32
CA THR A 150 -17.11 10.72 13.36
C THR A 150 -18.27 9.77 13.05
N SER A 151 -19.17 10.09 12.11
CA SER A 151 -20.37 9.28 11.84
C SER A 151 -20.57 8.91 10.36
N GLN A 152 -19.89 9.59 9.43
CA GLN A 152 -20.14 9.44 8.01
C GLN A 152 -18.94 9.85 7.14
N ILE A 153 -18.95 9.36 5.91
CA ILE A 153 -18.15 9.87 4.80
C ILE A 153 -18.96 10.98 4.12
N ILE A 154 -18.38 12.17 4.02
CA ILE A 154 -18.92 13.32 3.28
C ILE A 154 -18.15 13.45 1.98
N ILE A 155 -18.85 13.36 0.85
CA ILE A 155 -18.25 13.33 -0.48
C ILE A 155 -18.58 14.64 -1.19
N THR A 156 -17.56 15.36 -1.63
CA THR A 156 -17.70 16.69 -2.24
C THR A 156 -17.05 16.77 -3.61
N ASP A 157 -17.46 17.77 -4.39
CA ASP A 157 -16.67 18.20 -5.55
C ASP A 157 -15.44 19.04 -5.13
N LYS A 158 -14.67 19.50 -6.13
CA LYS A 158 -13.47 20.35 -5.96
C LYS A 158 -13.74 21.68 -5.23
N ASP A 159 -14.98 22.16 -5.27
CA ASP A 159 -15.41 23.41 -4.62
C ASP A 159 -15.94 23.14 -3.20
N GLN A 160 -15.76 21.93 -2.69
CA GLN A 160 -16.27 21.44 -1.41
C GLN A 160 -17.80 21.52 -1.29
N ARG A 161 -18.53 21.42 -2.41
CA ARG A 161 -19.99 21.27 -2.39
C ARG A 161 -20.33 19.81 -2.18
N ILE A 162 -21.15 19.53 -1.17
CA ILE A 162 -21.57 18.16 -0.82
C ILE A 162 -22.39 17.55 -1.96
N LYS A 163 -21.99 16.36 -2.42
CA LYS A 163 -22.67 15.58 -3.46
C LYS A 163 -23.30 14.31 -2.89
N HIS A 164 -22.56 13.62 -2.02
CA HIS A 164 -23.02 12.38 -1.40
C HIS A 164 -22.64 12.33 0.07
N LYS A 165 -23.35 11.49 0.83
CA LYS A 165 -23.03 11.16 2.22
C LYS A 165 -23.25 9.66 2.44
N ILE A 166 -22.30 9.00 3.07
CA ILE A 166 -22.39 7.59 3.44
C ILE A 166 -22.26 7.51 4.96
N LYS A 167 -23.36 7.24 5.66
CA LYS A 167 -23.34 7.08 7.11
C LYS A 167 -22.75 5.72 7.49
N TYR A 168 -21.91 5.68 8.52
CA TYR A 168 -21.24 4.43 8.94
C TYR A 168 -22.22 3.36 9.42
N ASN A 169 -23.31 3.77 10.08
CA ASN A 169 -24.36 2.86 10.53
C ASN A 169 -25.10 2.16 9.37
N ASN A 170 -25.06 2.71 8.16
CA ASN A 170 -25.67 2.11 6.98
C ASN A 170 -24.72 1.17 6.23
N ILE A 171 -23.42 1.15 6.58
CA ILE A 171 -22.44 0.25 5.97
C ILE A 171 -22.69 -1.15 6.51
N ILE A 172 -22.86 -2.14 5.64
CA ILE A 172 -22.99 -3.56 5.98
C ILE A 172 -21.61 -4.20 5.98
N SER A 173 -20.84 -4.01 4.91
CA SER A 173 -19.53 -4.63 4.74
C SER A 173 -18.55 -3.70 4.03
N ILE A 174 -17.26 -3.93 4.27
CA ILE A 174 -16.18 -3.29 3.51
C ILE A 174 -15.27 -4.40 2.99
N THR A 175 -15.11 -4.47 1.68
CA THR A 175 -14.28 -5.49 1.04
C THR A 175 -13.14 -4.83 0.25
N PRO A 176 -11.88 -5.00 0.67
CA PRO A 176 -10.74 -4.51 -0.09
C PRO A 176 -10.51 -5.38 -1.33
N LYS A 177 -10.39 -4.76 -2.50
CA LYS A 177 -10.03 -5.41 -3.78
C LYS A 177 -8.79 -4.74 -4.37
N GLN A 178 -8.07 -5.46 -5.24
CA GLN A 178 -6.86 -4.94 -5.89
C GLN A 178 -7.09 -3.69 -6.75
N PHE A 179 -8.34 -3.38 -7.11
CA PHE A 179 -8.72 -2.20 -7.88
C PHE A 179 -9.42 -1.10 -7.05
N GLY A 180 -9.66 -1.31 -5.76
CA GLY A 180 -10.32 -0.33 -4.89
C GLY A 180 -11.03 -0.96 -3.69
N ILE A 181 -11.74 -0.14 -2.93
CA ILE A 181 -12.51 -0.57 -1.76
C ILE A 181 -13.99 -0.62 -2.12
N ILE A 182 -14.61 -1.78 -1.90
CA ILE A 182 -16.06 -1.92 -2.02
C ILE A 182 -16.68 -1.62 -0.67
N ILE A 183 -17.61 -0.67 -0.63
CA ILE A 183 -18.41 -0.31 0.54
C ILE A 183 -19.84 -0.72 0.25
N GLU A 184 -20.31 -1.77 0.91
CA GLU A 184 -21.69 -2.24 0.80
C GLU A 184 -22.53 -1.54 1.85
N CYS A 185 -23.59 -0.85 1.41
CA CYS A 185 -24.59 -0.24 2.27
C CYS A 185 -25.95 -0.95 2.07
N GLU A 186 -26.88 -0.76 3.00
CA GLU A 186 -28.23 -1.39 2.96
C GLU A 186 -28.96 -1.30 1.61
N LYS A 187 -28.76 -0.22 0.85
CA LYS A 187 -29.49 0.05 -0.40
C LYS A 187 -28.62 0.11 -1.65
N VAL A 188 -27.31 0.17 -1.49
CA VAL A 188 -26.40 0.52 -2.58
C VAL A 188 -25.00 0.02 -2.25
N GLN A 189 -24.30 -0.46 -3.27
CA GLN A 189 -22.91 -0.83 -3.16
C GLN A 189 -22.05 0.20 -3.91
N TYR A 190 -21.00 0.69 -3.26
CA TYR A 190 -20.06 1.63 -3.83
C TYR A 190 -18.71 0.97 -4.08
N LEU A 191 -18.03 1.37 -5.15
CA LEU A 191 -16.61 1.09 -5.36
C LEU A 191 -15.83 2.40 -5.33
N VAL A 192 -14.95 2.54 -4.35
CA VAL A 192 -14.07 3.69 -4.15
C VAL A 192 -12.68 3.36 -4.67
N ARG A 193 -12.19 4.15 -5.63
CA ARG A 193 -10.86 4.00 -6.22
C ARG A 193 -10.04 5.27 -5.99
N GLY A 194 -9.25 5.25 -4.92
CA GLY A 194 -8.28 6.30 -4.62
C GLY A 194 -6.90 6.05 -5.22
N LYS A 195 -6.01 7.05 -5.13
CA LYS A 195 -4.59 6.92 -5.52
C LYS A 195 -3.86 5.81 -4.75
N ASN A 196 -4.22 5.66 -3.47
CA ASN A 196 -3.80 4.57 -2.61
C ASN A 196 -5.02 3.68 -2.35
N LYS A 197 -4.95 2.44 -2.83
CA LYS A 197 -6.09 1.52 -2.90
C LYS A 197 -6.62 1.11 -1.53
N LEU A 198 -5.75 1.08 -0.52
CA LEU A 198 -6.09 0.65 0.84
C LEU A 198 -6.44 1.81 1.77
N LEU A 199 -6.19 3.06 1.35
CA LEU A 199 -6.32 4.21 2.23
C LEU A 199 -7.76 4.42 2.71
N THR A 200 -8.75 4.21 1.85
CA THR A 200 -10.17 4.26 2.23
C THR A 200 -10.50 3.22 3.32
N TYR A 201 -9.94 2.02 3.22
CA TYR A 201 -10.12 0.97 4.22
C TYR A 201 -9.51 1.38 5.56
N VAL A 202 -8.27 1.88 5.55
CA VAL A 202 -7.58 2.38 6.77
C VAL A 202 -8.31 3.57 7.38
N MET A 203 -8.82 4.50 6.58
CA MET A 203 -9.59 5.62 7.11
C MET A 203 -10.89 5.15 7.77
N LEU A 204 -11.57 4.17 7.16
CA LEU A 204 -12.82 3.63 7.70
C LEU A 204 -12.59 2.83 8.99
N SER A 205 -11.53 2.00 9.07
CA SER A 205 -11.20 1.28 10.30
C SER A 205 -10.91 2.20 11.48
N ARG A 206 -10.32 3.37 11.21
CA ARG A 206 -10.04 4.36 12.25
C ARG A 206 -11.26 5.12 12.73
N MET A 207 -12.17 5.44 11.82
CA MET A 207 -13.35 6.25 12.16
C MET A 207 -14.49 5.41 12.71
N ASN A 208 -14.60 4.14 12.32
CA ASN A 208 -15.65 3.24 12.75
C ASN A 208 -15.13 2.15 13.72
N LYS A 209 -14.79 2.56 14.94
CA LYS A 209 -14.17 1.69 15.95
C LYS A 209 -15.06 0.52 16.42
N GLU A 210 -16.37 0.60 16.21
CA GLU A 210 -17.31 -0.46 16.59
C GLU A 210 -17.16 -1.71 15.72
N ARG A 211 -16.52 -1.58 14.55
CA ARG A 211 -16.24 -2.68 13.64
C ARG A 211 -14.73 -2.86 13.57
N GLU A 212 -14.24 -3.99 14.06
CA GLU A 212 -12.82 -4.36 14.07
C GLU A 212 -12.31 -4.65 12.65
N TRP A 213 -12.21 -3.63 11.81
CA TRP A 213 -11.63 -3.74 10.48
C TRP A 213 -10.10 -3.64 10.56
N ASN A 214 -9.44 -4.79 10.68
CA ASN A 214 -8.00 -4.85 10.76
C ASN A 214 -7.36 -4.91 9.36
N VAL A 215 -6.48 -3.94 9.06
CA VAL A 215 -5.78 -3.89 7.77
C VAL A 215 -4.78 -5.04 7.62
N ASP A 216 -4.21 -5.52 8.72
CA ASP A 216 -3.21 -6.60 8.70
C ASP A 216 -3.84 -7.97 8.42
N GLU A 217 -5.17 -8.09 8.53
CA GLU A 217 -5.92 -9.32 8.22
C GLU A 217 -6.29 -9.44 6.74
N ILE A 218 -6.00 -8.42 5.91
CA ILE A 218 -6.30 -8.47 4.48
C ILE A 218 -5.38 -9.52 3.82
N PRO A 219 -5.94 -10.57 3.19
CA PRO A 219 -5.14 -11.60 2.54
C PRO A 219 -4.27 -11.02 1.42
N ASN A 220 -3.02 -11.48 1.33
CA ASN A 220 -2.07 -11.05 0.30
C ASN A 220 -1.93 -9.52 0.23
N LEU A 221 -1.77 -8.85 1.37
CA LEU A 221 -1.72 -7.39 1.49
C LEU A 221 -0.69 -6.73 0.55
N TYR A 222 0.45 -7.38 0.30
CA TYR A 222 1.46 -6.91 -0.64
C TYR A 222 0.94 -6.76 -2.09
N SER A 223 0.01 -7.63 -2.50
CA SER A 223 -0.58 -7.67 -3.85
C SER A 223 -1.35 -6.40 -4.24
N TYR A 224 -1.77 -5.62 -3.24
CA TYR A 224 -2.45 -4.35 -3.44
C TYR A 224 -1.49 -3.29 -3.98
N PHE A 225 -0.20 -3.41 -3.68
CA PHE A 225 0.86 -2.54 -4.18
C PHE A 225 1.48 -3.07 -5.47
N ASP A 226 1.58 -4.39 -5.62
CA ASP A 226 2.30 -5.02 -6.72
C ASP A 226 1.58 -6.24 -7.29
N THR A 227 0.42 -5.98 -7.91
CA THR A 227 -0.47 -7.01 -8.46
C THR A 227 0.20 -7.91 -9.51
N TRP A 228 1.20 -7.41 -10.24
CA TRP A 228 1.88 -8.18 -11.30
C TRP A 228 2.84 -9.23 -10.75
N ASN A 229 3.53 -8.96 -9.63
CA ASN A 229 4.44 -9.96 -9.05
C ASN A 229 3.69 -11.14 -8.45
N ASP A 230 2.48 -10.95 -7.91
CA ASP A 230 1.60 -12.04 -7.44
C ASP A 230 1.13 -12.97 -8.56
N ILE A 231 0.93 -12.44 -9.77
CA ILE A 231 0.57 -13.24 -10.95
C ILE A 231 1.77 -14.07 -11.42
N LEU A 232 2.97 -13.47 -11.45
CA LEU A 232 4.18 -14.13 -11.89
C LEU A 232 4.62 -15.24 -10.93
N ASP A 233 4.48 -15.06 -9.62
CA ASP A 233 4.84 -16.07 -8.61
C ASP A 233 3.92 -17.31 -8.60
N LYS A 234 2.78 -17.26 -9.30
CA LYS A 234 1.92 -18.44 -9.52
C LYS A 234 2.29 -19.22 -10.78
N ILE A 235 3.06 -18.60 -11.67
CA ILE A 235 3.46 -19.15 -12.97
C ILE A 235 4.85 -19.81 -12.87
N TYR A 236 5.68 -19.37 -11.93
CA TYR A 236 7.03 -19.87 -11.66
C TYR A 236 7.14 -20.46 -10.25
#